data_AF-A0ABD2UL71-F1
#
_entry.id   AF-A0ABD2UL71-F1
#
_cell.length_a   1.000
_cell.length_b   1.000
_cell.length_c   1.000
_cell.angle_alpha   90.00
_cell.angle_beta   90.00
_cell.angle_gamma   90.00
#
_symmetry.space_group_name_H-M   'P 1'
#
loop_
_entity.id
_entity.type
_entity.pdbx_description
1 polymer ?
#
loop_
_entity_poly.entity_id
_entity_poly.type
_entity_poly.pdbx_seq_one_letter_code
_entity_poly.pdbx_strand_id
1 'polypeptide(L)'
;MANSVRIAAAQMTSVNDLGVNFATCSRLVKEAASAGAKLLCFPENFSFVGDLEGESLTVAEPLDGPIMNGYCSLARESNIWLSLGGFQEKGSDDAHLRNTHVLIDDNGNIRSTYSKMHLFDVDVPGGAVYKESSFTEAGKDIVVVDSPFGRLGVTVCYDLRFPELYQQLRFNHDAQVLLVPAAFTTVTGQAHWEILLRARAIETQCYVIAAAQAGKHNDKRESYGDTLIIDP
;
A
#
# COMPACT_ATOMS: atom_id res chain seq x y z
N MET A 1 -24.91 17.94 10.12
CA MET A 1 -23.48 18.10 10.42
C MET A 1 -22.74 17.12 9.52
N ALA A 2 -21.81 17.59 8.70
CA ALA A 2 -20.97 16.66 7.95
C ALA A 2 -20.11 15.90 8.97
N ASN A 3 -20.26 14.57 9.05
CA ASN A 3 -19.42 13.75 9.91
C ASN A 3 -18.01 13.73 9.29
N SER A 4 -17.16 14.67 9.70
CA SER A 4 -15.74 14.65 9.36
C SER A 4 -15.08 13.48 10.07
N VAL A 5 -14.38 12.61 9.34
CA VAL A 5 -13.56 11.55 9.93
C VAL A 5 -12.08 11.88 9.77
N ARG A 6 -11.27 11.56 10.78
CA ARG A 6 -9.82 11.74 10.73
C ARG A 6 -9.17 10.47 10.21
N ILE A 7 -8.30 10.61 9.22
CA ILE A 7 -7.53 9.54 8.61
C ILE A 7 -6.05 9.92 8.68
N ALA A 8 -5.17 8.92 8.78
CA ALA A 8 -3.73 9.09 8.76
C ALA A 8 -3.11 8.28 7.62
N ALA A 9 -2.03 8.80 7.05
CA ALA A 9 -1.20 8.10 6.08
C ALA A 9 0.25 8.11 6.58
N ALA A 10 0.87 6.93 6.62
CA ALA A 10 2.24 6.78 7.08
C ALA A 10 3.23 7.08 5.94
N GLN A 11 4.36 7.69 6.31
CA GLN A 11 5.59 7.62 5.53
C GLN A 11 6.62 6.87 6.37
N MET A 12 7.29 5.88 5.78
CA MET A 12 8.30 5.09 6.48
C MET A 12 9.39 4.60 5.54
N THR A 13 10.43 3.99 6.12
CA THR A 13 11.54 3.36 5.38
C THR A 13 11.66 1.93 5.88
N SER A 14 11.00 0.99 5.20
CA SER A 14 11.12 -0.42 5.53
C SER A 14 12.51 -0.95 5.16
N VAL A 15 13.04 -1.85 5.98
CA VAL A 15 14.35 -2.50 5.77
C VAL A 15 14.21 -4.02 5.73
N ASN A 16 15.31 -4.76 5.65
CA ASN A 16 15.32 -6.22 5.64
C ASN A 16 15.18 -6.85 7.04
N ASP A 17 14.39 -6.23 7.92
CA ASP A 17 14.12 -6.72 9.27
C ASP A 17 12.62 -6.55 9.62
N LEU A 18 11.92 -7.67 9.69
CA LEU A 18 10.49 -7.72 10.00
C LEU A 18 10.17 -7.10 11.37
N GLY A 19 11.02 -7.31 12.37
CA GLY A 19 10.82 -6.83 13.73
C GLY A 19 10.96 -5.31 13.83
N VAL A 20 11.98 -4.75 13.18
CA VAL A 20 12.21 -3.29 13.11
C VAL A 20 11.06 -2.60 12.38
N ASN A 21 10.62 -3.16 11.25
CA ASN A 21 9.51 -2.62 10.47
C ASN A 21 8.19 -2.72 11.25
N PHE A 22 7.91 -3.86 11.89
CA PHE A 22 6.73 -4.03 12.74
C PHE A 22 6.73 -3.08 13.93
N ALA A 23 7.87 -2.87 14.59
CA ALA A 23 7.99 -1.91 15.69
C ALA A 23 7.67 -0.48 15.22
N THR A 24 8.14 -0.11 14.02
CA THR A 24 7.82 1.19 13.38
C THR A 24 6.32 1.30 13.09
N CYS A 25 5.73 0.28 12.48
CA CYS A 25 4.29 0.26 12.21
C CYS A 25 3.45 0.34 13.50
N SER A 26 3.80 -0.46 14.51
CA SER A 26 3.16 -0.44 15.83
C SER A 26 3.20 0.94 16.49
N ARG A 27 4.34 1.63 16.42
CA ARG A 27 4.46 3.00 16.94
C ARG A 27 3.53 3.96 16.18
N LEU A 28 3.54 3.90 14.85
CA LEU A 28 2.70 4.77 14.00
C LEU A 28 1.20 4.49 14.19
N VAL A 29 0.79 3.23 14.37
CA VAL A 29 -0.60 2.89 14.71
C VAL A 29 -1.02 3.56 16.02
N LYS A 30 -0.19 3.45 17.07
CA LYS A 30 -0.49 4.05 18.38
C LYS A 30 -0.55 5.57 18.33
N GLU A 31 0.33 6.20 17.57
CA GLU A 31 0.32 7.65 17.34
C GLU A 31 -0.94 8.09 16.59
N ALA A 32 -1.31 7.40 15.51
CA ALA A 32 -2.51 7.69 14.72
C ALA A 32 -3.79 7.51 15.56
N ALA A 33 -3.90 6.40 16.30
CA ALA A 33 -5.03 6.14 17.18
C ALA A 33 -5.13 7.19 18.30
N SER A 34 -4.01 7.58 18.91
CA SER A 34 -3.96 8.66 19.92
C SER A 34 -4.35 10.02 19.35
N ALA A 35 -4.07 10.26 18.07
CA ALA A 35 -4.50 11.46 17.35
C ALA A 35 -5.98 11.40 16.89
N GLY A 36 -6.69 10.31 17.17
CA GLY A 36 -8.11 10.12 16.84
C GLY A 36 -8.36 9.68 15.39
N ALA A 37 -7.33 9.22 14.67
CA ALA A 37 -7.52 8.65 13.33
C ALA A 37 -8.33 7.36 13.41
N LYS A 38 -9.18 7.11 12.40
CA LYS A 38 -10.00 5.90 12.29
C LYS A 38 -9.49 4.89 11.26
N LEU A 39 -8.62 5.35 10.36
CA LEU A 39 -7.86 4.53 9.43
C LEU A 39 -6.41 5.04 9.43
N LEU A 40 -5.46 4.11 9.41
CA LEU A 40 -4.07 4.37 9.07
C LEU A 40 -3.69 3.60 7.80
N CYS A 41 -3.24 4.32 6.78
CA CYS A 41 -2.72 3.74 5.54
C CYS A 41 -1.20 3.61 5.63
N PHE A 42 -0.69 2.40 5.42
CA PHE A 42 0.73 2.07 5.30
C PHE A 42 1.13 1.93 3.83
N PRO A 43 2.40 2.19 3.50
CA PRO A 43 2.86 2.08 2.13
C PRO A 43 2.96 0.64 1.65
N GLU A 44 3.26 0.50 0.36
CA GLU A 44 3.70 -0.78 -0.23
C GLU A 44 4.97 -1.26 0.47
N ASN A 45 5.15 -2.59 0.59
CA ASN A 45 6.33 -3.19 1.24
C ASN A 45 6.54 -2.76 2.70
N PHE A 46 5.49 -2.33 3.41
CA PHE A 46 5.56 -1.89 4.81
C PHE A 46 6.24 -2.92 5.73
N SER A 47 6.00 -4.22 5.51
CA SER A 47 6.54 -5.30 6.33
C SER A 47 8.02 -5.57 6.07
N PHE A 48 8.49 -5.45 4.83
CA PHE A 48 9.85 -5.89 4.46
C PHE A 48 10.33 -5.28 3.14
N VAL A 49 11.60 -4.88 3.11
CA VAL A 49 12.33 -4.54 1.88
C VAL A 49 13.68 -5.24 1.93
N GLY A 50 13.89 -6.22 1.04
CA GLY A 50 15.16 -6.96 0.94
C GLY A 50 16.30 -6.16 0.34
N ASP A 51 17.52 -6.62 0.59
CA ASP A 51 18.77 -6.14 -0.02
C ASP A 51 18.94 -6.67 -1.44
N LEU A 52 18.37 -7.83 -1.72
CA LEU A 52 18.43 -8.50 -3.02
C LEU A 52 17.04 -8.61 -3.66
N GLU A 53 17.03 -8.61 -5.00
CA GLU A 53 15.83 -8.90 -5.77
C GLU A 53 15.33 -10.33 -5.46
N GLY A 54 14.02 -10.47 -5.22
CA GLY A 54 13.41 -11.74 -4.84
C GLY A 54 13.59 -12.17 -3.37
N GLU A 55 14.39 -11.47 -2.55
CA GLU A 55 14.59 -11.83 -1.14
C GLU A 55 13.28 -11.81 -0.32
N SER A 56 12.31 -11.00 -0.73
CA SER A 56 10.95 -10.98 -0.17
C SER A 56 10.24 -12.33 -0.20
N LEU A 57 10.62 -13.27 -1.07
CA LEU A 57 10.09 -14.64 -1.07
C LEU A 57 10.40 -15.38 0.25
N THR A 58 11.50 -15.04 0.91
CA THR A 58 11.93 -15.69 2.16
C THR A 58 11.06 -15.35 3.36
N VAL A 59 10.32 -14.25 3.28
CA VAL A 59 9.39 -13.79 4.33
C VAL A 59 7.93 -13.90 3.92
N ALA A 60 7.65 -14.39 2.70
CA ALA A 60 6.29 -14.50 2.20
C ALA A 60 5.50 -15.55 3.00
N GLU A 61 4.30 -15.18 3.44
CA GLU A 61 3.44 -16.06 4.25
C GLU A 61 1.97 -15.95 3.80
N PRO A 62 1.13 -16.96 4.11
CA PRO A 62 -0.32 -16.83 3.92
C PRO A 62 -0.90 -15.76 4.86
N LEU A 63 -2.12 -15.28 4.54
CA LEU A 63 -2.80 -14.22 5.31
C LEU A 63 -3.22 -14.61 6.72
N ASP A 64 -3.22 -15.91 7.04
CA ASP A 64 -3.42 -16.43 8.40
C ASP A 64 -2.08 -16.70 9.12
N GLY A 65 -0.97 -16.27 8.53
CA GLY A 65 0.37 -16.36 9.07
C GLY A 65 0.66 -15.41 10.24
N PRO A 66 1.78 -15.63 10.96
CA PRO A 66 2.13 -14.87 12.15
C PRO A 66 2.34 -13.36 11.91
N ILE A 67 2.90 -12.95 10.78
CA ILE A 67 3.09 -11.51 10.47
C ILE A 67 1.73 -10.85 10.35
N MET A 68 0.82 -11.39 9.53
CA MET A 68 -0.51 -10.81 9.33
C MET A 68 -1.34 -10.83 10.62
N ASN A 69 -1.29 -11.93 11.39
CA ASN A 69 -1.95 -12.01 12.71
C ASN A 69 -1.47 -10.94 13.70
N GLY A 70 -0.19 -10.55 13.61
CA GLY A 70 0.35 -9.42 14.36
C GLY A 70 -0.34 -8.10 14.02
N TYR A 71 -0.57 -7.81 12.74
CA TYR A 71 -1.28 -6.61 12.30
C TYR A 71 -2.79 -6.65 12.61
N CYS A 72 -3.43 -7.81 12.48
CA CYS A 72 -4.83 -8.01 12.91
C CYS A 72 -5.00 -7.70 14.41
N SER A 73 -4.07 -8.21 15.24
CA SER A 73 -4.06 -7.94 16.68
C SER A 73 -3.84 -6.46 16.97
N LEU A 74 -2.88 -5.84 16.28
CA LEU A 74 -2.55 -4.43 16.43
C LEU A 74 -3.74 -3.50 16.08
N ALA A 75 -4.47 -3.80 15.00
CA ALA A 75 -5.67 -3.07 14.60
C ALA A 75 -6.75 -3.13 15.69
N ARG A 76 -7.03 -4.35 16.19
CA ARG A 76 -8.01 -4.60 17.26
C ARG A 76 -7.65 -3.91 18.58
N GLU A 77 -6.40 -4.03 19.01
CA GLU A 77 -5.91 -3.44 20.26
C GLU A 77 -5.90 -1.91 20.22
N SER A 78 -5.71 -1.34 19.03
CA SER A 78 -5.67 0.12 18.82
C SER A 78 -7.01 0.70 18.37
N ASN A 79 -8.03 -0.14 18.16
CA ASN A 79 -9.37 0.23 17.71
C ASN A 79 -9.36 1.16 16.47
N ILE A 80 -8.59 0.76 15.46
CA ILE A 80 -8.36 1.52 14.23
C ILE A 80 -8.29 0.58 13.02
N TRP A 81 -8.81 1.02 11.88
CA TRP A 81 -8.63 0.30 10.63
C TRP A 81 -7.20 0.46 10.11
N LEU A 82 -6.69 -0.59 9.47
CA LEU A 82 -5.39 -0.57 8.81
C LEU A 82 -5.55 -0.85 7.31
N SER A 83 -4.90 -0.01 6.50
CA SER A 83 -4.65 -0.28 5.08
C SER A 83 -3.19 -0.67 4.96
N LEU A 84 -2.92 -1.96 4.75
CA LEU A 84 -1.59 -2.54 4.66
C LEU A 84 -1.20 -2.64 3.20
N GLY A 85 -0.42 -1.67 2.72
CA GLY A 85 -0.38 -1.31 1.32
C GLY A 85 0.35 -2.24 0.33
N GLY A 86 0.88 -3.37 0.79
CA GLY A 86 1.62 -4.30 -0.06
C GLY A 86 2.37 -5.32 0.78
N PHE A 87 1.63 -6.33 1.23
CA PHE A 87 2.12 -7.47 2.00
C PHE A 87 2.71 -8.53 1.08
N GLN A 88 3.78 -9.20 1.50
CA GLN A 88 4.36 -10.34 0.80
C GLN A 88 3.52 -11.60 1.05
N GLU A 89 2.38 -11.72 0.38
CA GLU A 89 1.51 -12.89 0.50
C GLU A 89 2.11 -14.06 -0.29
N LYS A 90 2.05 -15.28 0.24
CA LYS A 90 2.47 -16.46 -0.52
C LYS A 90 1.67 -16.61 -1.83
N GLY A 91 2.39 -16.82 -2.94
CA GLY A 91 1.80 -16.99 -4.27
C GLY A 91 1.38 -18.42 -4.56
N SER A 92 1.10 -18.71 -5.84
CA SER A 92 0.68 -20.03 -6.30
C SER A 92 1.77 -21.10 -6.26
N ASP A 93 3.04 -20.71 -6.17
CA ASP A 93 4.19 -21.59 -6.00
C ASP A 93 5.26 -20.96 -5.07
N ASP A 94 6.37 -21.66 -4.83
CA ASP A 94 7.45 -21.18 -3.97
C ASP A 94 8.39 -20.17 -4.65
N ALA A 95 8.26 -19.96 -5.96
CA ALA A 95 9.04 -19.00 -6.74
C ALA A 95 8.36 -17.63 -6.84
N HIS A 96 7.06 -17.55 -6.54
CA HIS A 96 6.27 -16.33 -6.65
C HIS A 96 5.54 -15.98 -5.36
N LEU A 97 5.53 -14.69 -5.04
CA LEU A 97 4.64 -14.10 -4.04
C LEU A 97 3.57 -13.25 -4.72
N ARG A 98 2.59 -12.76 -3.95
CA ARG A 98 1.67 -11.70 -4.35
C ARG A 98 1.97 -10.45 -3.54
N ASN A 99 1.97 -9.31 -4.22
CA ASN A 99 2.01 -7.99 -3.59
C ASN A 99 0.58 -7.59 -3.23
N THR A 100 0.18 -7.91 -1.99
CA THR A 100 -1.22 -7.87 -1.58
C THR A 100 -1.52 -6.70 -0.65
N HIS A 101 -2.38 -5.79 -1.09
CA HIS A 101 -2.95 -4.74 -0.25
C HIS A 101 -4.08 -5.33 0.61
N VAL A 102 -3.91 -5.33 1.93
CA VAL A 102 -4.87 -5.89 2.88
C VAL A 102 -5.57 -4.77 3.65
N LEU A 103 -6.91 -4.82 3.73
CA LEU A 103 -7.69 -3.95 4.60
C LEU A 103 -8.14 -4.72 5.85
N ILE A 104 -7.83 -4.19 7.03
CA ILE A 104 -8.20 -4.77 8.33
C ILE A 104 -9.10 -3.78 9.06
N ASP A 105 -10.23 -4.26 9.59
CA ASP A 105 -11.12 -3.44 10.42
C ASP A 105 -10.61 -3.25 11.85
N ASP A 106 -11.28 -2.38 12.60
CA ASP A 106 -11.01 -2.08 14.01
C ASP A 106 -11.31 -3.23 14.98
N ASN A 107 -11.90 -4.34 14.51
CA ASN A 107 -12.03 -5.58 15.26
C ASN A 107 -10.88 -6.58 14.95
N GLY A 108 -9.99 -6.23 14.03
CA GLY A 108 -8.89 -7.08 13.58
C GLY A 108 -9.27 -8.09 12.50
N ASN A 109 -10.41 -7.91 11.82
CA ASN A 109 -10.82 -8.80 10.73
C ASN A 109 -10.33 -8.26 9.38
N ILE A 110 -9.81 -9.14 8.54
CA ILE A 110 -9.53 -8.82 7.14
C ILE A 110 -10.86 -8.58 6.42
N ARG A 111 -11.03 -7.39 5.85
CA ARG A 111 -12.23 -6.97 5.10
C ARG A 111 -12.10 -7.22 3.62
N SER A 112 -10.88 -7.10 3.09
CA SER A 112 -10.57 -7.39 1.70
C SER A 112 -9.08 -7.58 1.49
N THR A 113 -8.75 -8.15 0.35
CA THR A 113 -7.42 -8.18 -0.20
C THR A 113 -7.46 -7.78 -1.66
N TYR A 114 -6.38 -7.16 -2.13
CA TYR A 114 -6.16 -6.81 -3.53
C TYR A 114 -4.73 -7.19 -3.87
N SER A 115 -4.54 -8.10 -4.83
CA SER A 115 -3.21 -8.40 -5.37
C SER A 115 -2.92 -7.46 -6.53
N LYS A 116 -1.76 -6.78 -6.48
CA LYS A 116 -1.32 -5.81 -7.48
C LYS A 116 -1.48 -6.35 -8.90
N MET A 117 -2.20 -5.61 -9.74
CA MET A 117 -2.52 -6.04 -11.10
C MET A 117 -1.40 -5.69 -12.08
N HIS A 118 -0.82 -4.51 -11.93
CA HIS A 118 0.23 -4.03 -12.82
C HIS A 118 1.60 -4.14 -12.14
N LEU A 119 2.39 -5.15 -12.54
CA LEU A 119 3.73 -5.36 -12.01
C LEU A 119 4.74 -4.39 -12.65
N PHE A 120 5.72 -3.96 -11.85
CA PHE A 120 6.75 -3.03 -12.25
C PHE A 120 7.89 -3.71 -13.01
N ASP A 121 7.62 -4.00 -14.28
CA ASP A 121 8.61 -4.47 -15.25
C ASP A 121 9.06 -3.31 -16.13
N VAL A 122 10.11 -2.60 -15.70
CA VAL A 122 10.55 -1.36 -16.34
C VAL A 122 12.07 -1.32 -16.49
N ASP A 123 12.50 -0.97 -17.70
CA ASP A 123 13.86 -0.53 -17.99
C ASP A 123 13.91 0.99 -17.83
N VAL A 124 14.52 1.47 -16.74
CA VAL A 124 14.71 2.90 -16.51
C VAL A 124 15.96 3.34 -17.29
N PRO A 125 15.85 4.21 -18.31
CA PRO A 125 17.01 4.60 -19.12
C PRO A 125 18.14 5.20 -18.25
N GLY A 126 19.31 4.56 -18.26
CA GLY A 126 20.46 4.97 -17.43
C GLY A 126 20.35 4.61 -15.94
N GLY A 127 19.33 3.83 -15.56
CA GLY A 127 19.09 3.37 -14.19
C GLY A 127 19.06 1.84 -14.08
N ALA A 128 18.38 1.34 -13.04
CA ALA A 128 18.18 -0.09 -12.84
C ALA A 128 17.04 -0.62 -13.71
N VAL A 129 17.19 -1.87 -14.15
CA VAL A 129 16.09 -2.66 -14.73
C VAL A 129 15.39 -3.35 -13.58
N TYR A 130 14.07 -3.15 -13.50
CA TYR A 130 13.22 -3.81 -12.51
C TYR A 130 12.38 -4.86 -13.21
N LYS A 131 12.31 -6.07 -12.64
CA LYS A 131 11.46 -7.14 -13.13
C LYS A 131 10.69 -7.77 -11.98
N GLU A 132 9.73 -7.03 -11.44
CA GLU A 132 8.86 -7.48 -10.34
C GLU A 132 8.19 -8.82 -10.69
N SER A 133 7.84 -9.05 -11.96
CA SER A 133 7.25 -10.30 -12.44
C SER A 133 8.14 -11.54 -12.30
N SER A 134 9.44 -11.39 -12.06
CA SER A 134 10.35 -12.53 -11.89
C SER A 134 10.18 -13.29 -10.58
N PHE A 135 9.53 -12.67 -9.59
CA PHE A 135 9.25 -13.27 -8.28
C PHE A 135 7.86 -12.89 -7.73
N THR A 136 7.03 -12.18 -8.50
CA THR A 136 5.68 -11.75 -8.09
C THR A 136 4.68 -12.13 -9.17
N GLU A 137 3.53 -12.69 -8.77
CA GLU A 137 2.41 -12.94 -9.67
C GLU A 137 1.36 -11.81 -9.59
N ALA A 138 0.78 -11.47 -10.74
CA ALA A 138 -0.19 -10.38 -10.86
C ALA A 138 -1.61 -10.81 -10.44
N GLY A 139 -2.31 -9.91 -9.76
CA GLY A 139 -3.75 -10.04 -9.52
C GLY A 139 -4.58 -9.74 -10.77
N LYS A 140 -5.89 -9.99 -10.68
CA LYS A 140 -6.84 -9.83 -11.79
C LYS A 140 -8.11 -9.06 -11.42
N ASP A 141 -8.34 -8.86 -10.12
CA ASP A 141 -9.61 -8.38 -9.61
C ASP A 141 -9.55 -6.91 -9.24
N ILE A 142 -10.60 -6.17 -9.59
CA ILE A 142 -10.83 -4.81 -9.13
C ILE A 142 -11.58 -4.88 -7.80
N VAL A 143 -11.03 -4.22 -6.77
CA VAL A 143 -11.53 -4.35 -5.40
C VAL A 143 -11.98 -3.00 -4.86
N VAL A 144 -13.23 -2.97 -4.37
CA VAL A 144 -13.78 -1.89 -3.55
C VAL A 144 -14.32 -2.42 -2.24
N VAL A 145 -14.27 -1.61 -1.18
CA VAL A 145 -14.78 -1.97 0.15
C VAL A 145 -15.60 -0.84 0.75
N ASP A 146 -16.80 -1.18 1.20
CA ASP A 146 -17.60 -0.26 2.02
C ASP A 146 -16.98 -0.14 3.42
N SER A 147 -16.73 1.10 3.85
CA SER A 147 -16.13 1.40 5.14
C SER A 147 -16.84 2.58 5.82
N PRO A 148 -16.62 2.81 7.12
CA PRO A 148 -17.15 4.00 7.81
C PRO A 148 -16.60 5.33 7.26
N PHE A 149 -15.62 5.29 6.36
CA PHE A 149 -14.90 6.46 5.80
C PHE A 149 -15.28 6.71 4.33
N GLY A 150 -16.25 5.97 3.80
CA GLY A 150 -16.62 5.95 2.40
C GLY A 150 -16.21 4.65 1.71
N ARG A 151 -16.55 4.54 0.43
CA ARG A 151 -16.21 3.37 -0.39
C ARG A 151 -14.77 3.45 -0.87
N LEU A 152 -13.94 2.52 -0.40
CA LEU A 152 -12.49 2.51 -0.62
C LEU A 152 -12.17 1.72 -1.89
N GLY A 153 -11.56 2.35 -2.88
CA GLY A 153 -10.92 1.70 -4.02
C GLY A 153 -9.48 1.33 -3.70
N VAL A 154 -9.10 0.08 -3.95
CA VAL A 154 -7.84 -0.50 -3.48
C VAL A 154 -6.89 -0.72 -4.67
N THR A 155 -5.70 -0.13 -4.61
CA THR A 155 -4.64 -0.26 -5.64
C THR A 155 -3.27 -0.40 -4.99
N VAL A 156 -2.21 -0.61 -5.77
CA VAL A 156 -0.81 -0.59 -5.32
C VAL A 156 0.11 0.06 -6.37
N CYS A 157 0.82 1.11 -5.96
CA CYS A 157 1.97 1.69 -6.64
C CYS A 157 1.83 1.86 -8.16
N TYR A 158 2.34 0.90 -8.94
CA TYR A 158 2.45 1.01 -10.39
C TYR A 158 1.09 1.04 -11.10
N ASP A 159 0.05 0.52 -10.44
CA ASP A 159 -1.35 0.71 -10.82
C ASP A 159 -1.69 2.18 -11.11
N LEU A 160 -1.05 3.13 -10.40
CA LEU A 160 -1.21 4.58 -10.56
C LEU A 160 -1.06 5.05 -12.01
N ARG A 161 -0.26 4.34 -12.82
CA ARG A 161 -0.02 4.72 -14.22
C ARG A 161 -1.16 4.36 -15.16
N PHE A 162 -2.13 3.56 -14.73
CA PHE A 162 -3.20 3.01 -15.56
C PHE A 162 -4.54 3.68 -15.23
N PRO A 163 -4.91 4.78 -15.92
CA PRO A 163 -6.13 5.52 -15.61
C PRO A 163 -7.40 4.66 -15.68
N GLU A 164 -7.43 3.66 -16.56
CA GLU A 164 -8.58 2.77 -16.78
C GLU A 164 -8.99 2.03 -15.49
N LEU A 165 -8.03 1.69 -14.61
CA LEU A 165 -8.33 1.07 -13.33
C LEU A 165 -9.07 2.04 -12.40
N TYR A 166 -8.62 3.29 -12.32
CA TYR A 166 -9.24 4.32 -11.48
C TYR A 166 -10.62 4.75 -12.00
N GLN A 167 -10.77 4.83 -13.32
CA GLN A 167 -12.06 5.05 -13.98
C GLN A 167 -13.05 3.93 -13.61
N GLN A 168 -12.62 2.67 -13.65
CA GLN A 168 -13.47 1.54 -13.24
C GLN A 168 -13.81 1.60 -11.74
N LEU A 169 -12.83 1.82 -10.86
CA LEU A 169 -13.06 1.96 -9.42
C LEU A 169 -14.12 3.01 -9.12
N ARG A 170 -14.05 4.17 -9.78
CA ARG A 170 -14.99 5.27 -9.55
C ARG A 170 -16.35 5.07 -10.22
N PHE A 171 -16.38 4.80 -11.53
CA PHE A 171 -17.60 4.93 -12.33
C PHE A 171 -18.37 3.61 -12.44
N ASN A 172 -17.70 2.47 -12.25
CA ASN A 172 -18.36 1.16 -12.26
C ASN A 172 -18.55 0.60 -10.85
N HIS A 173 -17.73 1.04 -9.90
CA HIS A 173 -17.73 0.53 -8.53
C HIS A 173 -17.93 1.59 -7.45
N ASP A 174 -18.28 2.83 -7.81
CA ASP A 174 -18.66 3.91 -6.88
C ASP A 174 -17.63 4.20 -5.77
N ALA A 175 -16.33 4.03 -6.04
CA ALA A 175 -15.29 4.42 -5.11
C ALA A 175 -15.37 5.94 -4.82
N GLN A 176 -15.13 6.30 -3.57
CA GLN A 176 -15.12 7.68 -3.06
C GLN A 176 -13.73 8.08 -2.56
N VAL A 177 -12.94 7.08 -2.15
CA VAL A 177 -11.56 7.23 -1.68
C VAL A 177 -10.71 6.20 -2.40
N LEU A 178 -9.59 6.63 -2.98
CA LEU A 178 -8.63 5.78 -3.67
C LEU A 178 -7.40 5.60 -2.78
N LEU A 179 -7.08 4.36 -2.43
CA LEU A 179 -5.89 4.03 -1.66
C LEU A 179 -4.77 3.65 -2.63
N VAL A 180 -3.68 4.42 -2.60
CA VAL A 180 -2.53 4.30 -3.52
C VAL A 180 -1.22 4.16 -2.72
N PRO A 181 -1.06 3.08 -1.93
CA PRO A 181 0.19 2.81 -1.24
C PRO A 181 1.31 2.53 -2.23
N ALA A 182 2.53 3.00 -1.96
CA ALA A 182 3.60 2.87 -2.93
C ALA A 182 5.02 2.88 -2.39
N ALA A 183 5.95 2.34 -3.18
CA ALA A 183 7.40 2.49 -3.01
C ALA A 183 8.05 3.04 -4.29
N PHE A 184 7.64 4.24 -4.73
CA PHE A 184 8.16 4.87 -5.94
C PHE A 184 9.68 5.10 -5.86
N THR A 185 10.38 4.88 -6.97
CA THR A 185 11.80 5.21 -7.08
C THR A 185 12.01 6.72 -7.06
N THR A 186 13.13 7.21 -6.54
CA THR A 186 13.42 8.65 -6.43
C THR A 186 13.25 9.39 -7.77
N VAL A 187 13.81 8.84 -8.85
CA VAL A 187 13.76 9.46 -10.21
C VAL A 187 12.34 9.55 -10.73
N THR A 188 11.57 8.45 -10.64
CA THR A 188 10.21 8.44 -11.20
C THR A 188 9.22 9.16 -10.29
N GLY A 189 9.46 9.17 -8.98
CA GLY A 189 8.67 9.92 -8.01
C GLY A 189 8.77 11.42 -8.22
N GLN A 190 9.99 11.95 -8.34
CA GLN A 190 10.23 13.37 -8.61
C GLN A 190 9.52 13.85 -9.88
N ALA A 191 9.44 13.01 -10.91
CA ALA A 191 8.84 13.38 -12.18
C ALA A 191 7.31 13.16 -12.23
N HIS A 192 6.77 12.18 -11.50
CA HIS A 192 5.42 11.68 -11.76
C HIS A 192 4.50 11.58 -10.54
N TRP A 193 5.02 11.49 -9.32
CA TRP A 193 4.22 11.08 -8.15
C TRP A 193 3.02 11.99 -7.89
N GLU A 194 3.26 13.26 -7.55
CA GLU A 194 2.18 14.22 -7.26
C GLU A 194 1.26 14.41 -8.47
N ILE A 195 1.83 14.53 -9.67
CA ILE A 195 1.08 14.80 -10.91
C ILE A 195 0.06 13.68 -11.17
N LEU A 196 0.49 12.42 -11.07
CA LEU A 196 -0.41 11.29 -11.31
C LEU A 196 -1.46 11.17 -10.20
N LEU A 197 -1.08 11.34 -8.93
CA LEU A 197 -2.04 11.27 -7.82
C LEU A 197 -3.12 12.35 -7.93
N ARG A 198 -2.73 13.59 -8.23
CA ARG A 198 -3.68 14.69 -8.45
C ARG A 198 -4.55 14.46 -9.67
N ALA A 199 -3.99 13.91 -10.75
CA ALA A 199 -4.78 13.53 -11.92
C ALA A 199 -5.88 12.53 -11.53
N ARG A 200 -5.55 11.48 -10.74
CA ARG A 200 -6.56 10.53 -10.24
C ARG A 200 -7.63 11.19 -9.39
N ALA A 201 -7.22 12.03 -8.43
CA ALA A 201 -8.18 12.72 -7.56
C ALA A 201 -9.19 13.55 -8.38
N ILE A 202 -8.69 14.39 -9.29
CA ILE A 202 -9.48 15.31 -10.10
C ILE A 202 -10.38 14.56 -11.10
N GLU A 203 -9.84 13.59 -11.83
CA GLU A 203 -10.58 12.93 -12.91
C GLU A 203 -11.66 11.98 -12.38
N THR A 204 -11.47 11.42 -11.17
CA THR A 204 -12.46 10.54 -10.55
C THR A 204 -13.33 11.25 -9.51
N GLN A 205 -13.00 12.49 -9.13
CA GLN A 205 -13.65 13.21 -8.03
C GLN A 205 -13.63 12.38 -6.73
N CYS A 206 -12.47 11.77 -6.44
CA CYS A 206 -12.24 10.97 -5.24
C CYS A 206 -11.18 11.61 -4.38
N TYR A 207 -11.26 11.39 -3.06
CA TYR A 207 -10.07 11.55 -2.24
C TYR A 207 -9.01 10.52 -2.68
N VAL A 208 -7.75 10.91 -2.64
CA VAL A 208 -6.62 9.99 -2.85
C VAL A 208 -5.78 9.97 -1.58
N ILE A 209 -5.51 8.77 -1.04
CA ILE A 209 -4.66 8.57 0.12
C ILE A 209 -3.46 7.73 -0.33
N ALA A 210 -2.29 8.35 -0.37
CA ALA A 210 -1.08 7.77 -0.95
C ALA A 210 0.03 7.68 0.10
N ALA A 211 0.03 6.58 0.86
CA ALA A 211 1.09 6.27 1.81
C ALA A 211 2.34 5.77 1.06
N ALA A 212 3.50 6.38 1.31
CA ALA A 212 4.72 6.11 0.56
C ALA A 212 5.86 5.58 1.44
N GLN A 213 6.66 4.67 0.88
CA GLN A 213 8.03 4.44 1.35
C GLN A 213 8.88 5.67 1.02
N ALA A 214 9.88 5.97 1.84
CA ALA A 214 10.78 7.10 1.65
C ALA A 214 12.22 6.74 2.04
N GLY A 215 13.19 7.48 1.50
CA GLY A 215 14.58 7.40 1.90
C GLY A 215 15.27 6.10 1.49
N LYS A 216 16.48 5.91 2.02
CA LYS A 216 17.37 4.82 1.63
C LYS A 216 17.04 3.54 2.43
N HIS A 217 16.53 2.53 1.74
CA HIS A 217 16.24 1.22 2.33
C HIS A 217 17.52 0.40 2.54
N ASN A 218 18.40 0.44 1.54
CA ASN A 218 19.70 -0.23 1.51
C ASN A 218 20.61 0.46 0.48
N ASP A 219 21.79 -0.09 0.23
CA ASP A 219 22.78 0.52 -0.67
C ASP A 219 22.34 0.68 -2.13
N LYS A 220 21.32 -0.05 -2.57
CA LYS A 220 20.86 -0.08 -3.96
C LYS A 220 19.43 0.41 -4.16
N ARG A 221 18.67 0.63 -3.09
CA ARG A 221 17.25 0.98 -3.14
C ARG A 221 16.93 2.19 -2.28
N GLU A 222 16.35 3.19 -2.92
CA GLU A 222 15.83 4.41 -2.31
C GLU A 222 14.43 4.69 -2.85
N SER A 223 13.53 5.15 -1.98
CA SER A 223 12.18 5.57 -2.37
C SER A 223 11.97 7.06 -2.20
N TYR A 224 11.13 7.61 -3.09
CA TYR A 224 10.87 9.05 -3.18
C TYR A 224 10.21 9.64 -1.93
N GLY A 225 9.28 8.90 -1.30
CA GLY A 225 8.45 9.42 -0.23
C GLY A 225 7.32 10.30 -0.74
N ASP A 226 7.12 11.41 -0.05
CA ASP A 226 6.06 12.38 -0.29
C ASP A 226 4.66 11.75 -0.11
N THR A 227 4.41 11.21 1.09
CA THR A 227 3.07 10.74 1.47
C THR A 227 2.06 11.89 1.43
N LEU A 228 0.96 11.70 0.68
CA LEU A 228 -0.02 12.76 0.41
C LEU A 228 -1.46 12.26 0.64
N ILE A 229 -2.33 13.20 1.00
CA ILE A 229 -3.79 13.06 0.94
C ILE A 229 -4.32 14.21 0.10
N ILE A 230 -5.05 13.90 -0.97
CA ILE A 230 -5.55 14.86 -1.96
C ILE A 230 -7.08 14.79 -1.98
N ASP A 231 -7.74 15.94 -2.07
CA ASP A 231 -9.19 16.08 -2.16
C ASP A 231 -9.72 15.91 -3.60
N PRO A 232 -11.04 15.62 -3.77
CA PRO A 232 -11.71 15.50 -5.07
C PRO A 232 -11.60 16.72 -6.00
#